data_AF-F8N0D5-F1
#
_entry.id   AF-F8N0D5-F1
#
_cell.length_a   1.000
_cell.length_b   1.000
_cell.length_c   1.000
_cell.angle_alpha   90.00
_cell.angle_beta   90.00
_cell.angle_gamma   90.00
#
_symmetry.space_group_name_H-M   'P 1'
#
loop_
_entity.id
_entity.type
_entity.pdbx_description
1 polymer ?
#
loop_
_entity_poly.entity_id
_entity_poly.type
_entity_poly.pdbx_seq_one_letter_code
_entity_poly.pdbx_strand_id
1 'polypeptide(L)'
;MFSQIALTTARQLRAGTTLVVRTAVAASTSSTTRSAAPSFLRRSSVVFQQRGYALTRSKKTAAESDDTAATVTKTNKTRPAAAKSKKSAAEGATGAGARAKTPRAKKEAAPKKPKKPKAPKKKAPLTDEQKKKLRIRLLKQRALFKEDPKTHRVPAWSAYISEHMKDVLKEGDDIATRRGYFKTLAAQWKELSDAEKARYQAKADKAHQDGVATRAAWVLTKTPMEIEDANYARHALKRLGVTSVVHPIPDDRRPKRLRSAFLFFCMSRQKDDMYAGKPLPEIAKALAEEWKSMDDAAKQPYVDNAAVDKERYLSERAAAAAAHATA
;
A
#
# COMPACT_ATOMS: atom_id res chain seq x y z
N MET A 1 0.39 -16.10 -53.54
CA MET A 1 0.28 -14.84 -54.32
C MET A 1 -1.00 -14.17 -53.81
N PHE A 2 -0.93 -13.02 -53.14
CA PHE A 2 -0.98 -11.67 -53.73
C PHE A 2 -2.26 -11.44 -54.59
N SER A 3 -3.06 -10.38 -54.45
CA SER A 3 -3.21 -9.31 -53.44
C SER A 3 -4.49 -8.48 -53.76
N GLN A 4 -4.86 -7.49 -52.92
CA GLN A 4 -5.86 -6.41 -53.19
C GLN A 4 -7.36 -6.81 -53.29
N ILE A 5 -8.34 -5.87 -53.39
CA ILE A 5 -8.80 -4.80 -52.45
C ILE A 5 -10.04 -4.05 -53.05
N ALA A 6 -10.99 -3.62 -52.19
CA ALA A 6 -12.14 -2.71 -52.45
C ALA A 6 -13.18 -3.16 -53.52
N LEU A 7 -14.35 -2.53 -53.76
CA LEU A 7 -15.14 -1.42 -53.13
C LEU A 7 -16.51 -1.98 -52.63
N THR A 8 -17.39 -1.38 -51.79
CA THR A 8 -17.64 -0.04 -51.21
C THR A 8 -18.43 1.01 -52.04
N THR A 9 -19.77 0.96 -52.03
CA THR A 9 -20.68 2.07 -52.43
C THR A 9 -21.98 2.13 -51.61
N ALA A 10 -22.66 3.28 -51.65
CA ALA A 10 -23.94 3.64 -51.00
C ALA A 10 -23.93 3.79 -49.45
N ARG A 11 -24.64 4.76 -48.85
CA ARG A 11 -25.42 5.88 -49.41
C ARG A 11 -25.44 7.07 -48.43
N GLN A 12 -25.61 8.29 -48.96
CA GLN A 12 -25.81 9.51 -48.18
C GLN A 12 -27.17 9.52 -47.46
N LEU A 13 -27.25 10.19 -46.32
CA LEU A 13 -28.50 10.76 -45.78
C LEU A 13 -28.29 12.23 -45.38
N ARG A 14 -29.35 13.03 -45.51
CA ARG A 14 -29.32 14.49 -45.39
C ARG A 14 -29.37 14.97 -43.93
N ALA A 15 -28.70 16.08 -43.65
CA ALA A 15 -29.07 16.96 -42.53
C ALA A 15 -30.25 17.86 -42.93
N GLY A 16 -31.08 18.25 -41.96
CA GLY A 16 -32.22 19.14 -42.16
C GLY A 16 -32.75 19.72 -40.85
N THR A 17 -32.84 21.05 -40.83
CA THR A 17 -33.71 21.97 -40.05
C THR A 17 -34.93 21.33 -39.35
N THR A 18 -35.42 21.83 -38.20
CA THR A 18 -35.77 23.25 -37.94
C THR A 18 -35.58 23.75 -36.50
N LEU A 19 -35.50 25.07 -36.36
CA LEU A 19 -35.41 25.82 -35.10
C LEU A 19 -36.78 26.48 -34.80
N VAL A 20 -37.30 26.36 -33.57
CA VAL A 20 -38.45 27.15 -33.09
C VAL A 20 -38.16 27.71 -31.70
N VAL A 21 -38.05 29.02 -31.61
CA VAL A 21 -38.14 29.79 -30.36
C VAL A 21 -39.51 30.48 -30.34
N ARG A 22 -40.24 30.38 -29.23
CA ARG A 22 -41.38 31.26 -28.94
C ARG A 22 -41.32 31.72 -27.49
N THR A 23 -41.04 33.01 -27.32
CA THR A 23 -41.28 33.77 -26.10
C THR A 23 -42.76 34.15 -26.01
N ALA A 24 -43.30 34.20 -24.81
CA ALA A 24 -44.54 34.91 -24.49
C ALA A 24 -44.49 35.37 -23.02
N VAL A 25 -44.77 36.65 -22.79
CA VAL A 25 -44.93 37.23 -21.45
C VAL A 25 -46.33 37.83 -21.39
N ALA A 26 -47.09 37.46 -20.36
CA ALA A 26 -48.32 38.14 -19.95
C ALA A 26 -48.53 37.91 -18.45
N ALA A 27 -49.08 38.89 -17.75
CA ALA A 27 -49.40 38.80 -16.33
C ALA A 27 -50.76 39.47 -16.07
N SER A 28 -51.60 38.87 -15.22
CA SER A 28 -52.65 39.61 -14.52
C SER A 28 -53.15 38.89 -13.25
N THR A 29 -53.04 39.62 -12.14
CA THR A 29 -53.89 39.74 -10.92
C THR A 29 -54.85 38.65 -10.41
N SER A 30 -55.17 38.82 -9.11
CA SER A 30 -56.43 38.45 -8.41
C SER A 30 -56.68 36.99 -7.97
N SER A 31 -56.09 36.67 -6.82
CA SER A 31 -56.68 35.94 -5.67
C SER A 31 -58.04 35.22 -5.82
N THR A 32 -58.06 33.93 -5.45
CA THR A 32 -59.16 33.32 -4.67
C THR A 32 -58.59 32.22 -3.78
N THR A 33 -59.07 32.13 -2.54
CA THR A 33 -58.57 31.18 -1.52
C THR A 33 -59.20 29.79 -1.68
N ARG A 34 -58.39 28.74 -1.80
CA ARG A 34 -58.82 27.39 -1.41
C ARG A 34 -57.66 26.55 -0.90
N SER A 35 -57.86 25.88 0.23
CA SER A 35 -56.83 25.04 0.86
C SER A 35 -56.62 23.75 0.08
N ALA A 36 -55.36 23.45 -0.24
CA ALA A 36 -54.91 22.15 -0.75
C ALA A 36 -53.50 21.89 -0.20
N ALA A 37 -53.31 20.79 0.53
CA ALA A 37 -52.04 20.49 1.18
C ALA A 37 -50.99 19.98 0.18
N PRO A 38 -49.80 20.59 0.08
CA PRO A 38 -48.73 20.08 -0.77
C PRO A 38 -48.11 18.81 -0.16
N SER A 39 -48.24 17.69 -0.88
CA SER A 39 -47.60 16.42 -0.54
C SER A 39 -46.08 16.49 -0.79
N PHE A 40 -45.34 16.96 0.21
CA PHE A 40 -43.88 17.04 0.16
C PHE A 40 -43.24 15.65 -0.01
N LEU A 41 -42.90 15.31 -1.26
CA LEU A 41 -41.97 14.24 -1.60
C LEU A 41 -40.60 14.51 -0.97
N ARG A 42 -40.41 14.07 0.28
CA ARG A 42 -39.12 14.11 0.96
C ARG A 42 -38.14 13.20 0.22
N ARG A 43 -37.31 13.80 -0.66
CA ARG A 43 -36.02 13.23 -1.04
C ARG A 43 -35.20 13.04 0.24
N SER A 44 -35.16 11.82 0.74
CA SER A 44 -34.32 11.40 1.85
C SER A 44 -32.85 11.39 1.43
N SER A 45 -32.19 12.55 1.53
CA SER A 45 -30.75 12.65 1.45
C SER A 45 -30.14 11.87 2.63
N VAL A 46 -29.68 10.64 2.36
CA VAL A 46 -28.94 9.83 3.33
C VAL A 46 -27.57 10.47 3.56
N VAL A 47 -27.52 11.42 4.51
CA VAL A 47 -26.27 12.02 4.97
C VAL A 47 -25.48 10.94 5.68
N PHE A 48 -24.45 10.42 5.00
CA PHE A 48 -23.59 9.36 5.52
C PHE A 48 -22.65 9.92 6.59
N GLN A 49 -23.20 10.13 7.79
CA GLN A 49 -22.53 10.80 8.91
C GLN A 49 -21.35 9.96 9.41
N GLN A 50 -20.13 10.33 9.02
CA GLN A 50 -18.90 9.66 9.45
C GLN A 50 -18.74 9.75 10.97
N ARG A 51 -19.07 8.68 11.69
CA ARG A 51 -18.74 8.53 13.11
C ARG A 51 -17.22 8.37 13.27
N GLY A 52 -16.54 9.47 13.56
CA GLY A 52 -15.14 9.46 13.95
C GLY A 52 -14.95 8.75 15.28
N TYR A 53 -14.19 7.65 15.29
CA TYR A 53 -13.87 6.90 16.51
C TYR A 53 -12.83 7.65 17.36
N ALA A 54 -13.30 8.42 18.34
CA ALA A 54 -12.45 9.04 19.34
C ALA A 54 -11.90 7.97 20.32
N LEU A 55 -10.65 7.56 20.15
CA LEU A 55 -9.96 6.70 21.13
C LEU A 55 -9.60 7.49 22.40
N THR A 56 -10.51 7.53 23.37
CA THR A 56 -10.25 8.06 24.71
C THR A 56 -9.37 7.08 25.50
N ARG A 57 -8.04 7.23 25.37
CA ARG A 57 -7.04 6.48 26.13
C ARG A 57 -7.07 6.90 27.62
N SER A 58 -8.03 6.39 28.37
CA SER A 58 -8.08 6.56 29.82
C SER A 58 -6.83 5.93 30.47
N LYS A 59 -6.17 6.69 31.35
CA LYS A 59 -5.15 6.18 32.25
C LYS A 59 -5.85 5.80 33.56
N LYS A 60 -5.97 4.51 33.88
CA LYS A 60 -6.18 4.12 35.28
C LYS A 60 -4.88 4.36 36.04
N THR A 61 -4.92 5.21 37.04
CA THR A 61 -3.94 5.23 38.13
C THR A 61 -4.13 3.98 39.00
N ALA A 62 -3.06 3.53 39.66
CA ALA A 62 -3.16 2.50 40.68
C ALA A 62 -3.86 3.06 41.93
N ALA A 63 -4.52 2.18 42.67
CA ALA A 63 -4.94 2.37 44.05
C ALA A 63 -4.66 1.06 44.78
N GLU A 64 -4.21 1.16 46.03
CA GLU A 64 -3.68 0.04 46.81
C GLU A 64 -4.80 -0.70 47.56
N SER A 65 -4.63 -2.02 47.72
CA SER A 65 -5.35 -2.83 48.70
C SER A 65 -4.60 -4.14 48.93
N ASP A 66 -3.84 -4.23 50.01
CA ASP A 66 -3.46 -5.52 50.57
C ASP A 66 -4.70 -6.23 51.12
N ASP A 67 -4.82 -7.54 50.90
CA ASP A 67 -4.99 -8.46 52.03
C ASP A 67 -4.61 -9.92 51.65
N THR A 68 -4.70 -10.80 52.64
CA THR A 68 -3.83 -11.94 52.88
C THR A 68 -4.28 -13.29 52.28
N ALA A 69 -3.24 -14.09 51.92
CA ALA A 69 -3.12 -15.55 51.98
C ALA A 69 -4.29 -16.50 51.58
N ALA A 70 -4.05 -17.36 50.57
CA ALA A 70 -4.07 -18.83 50.78
C ALA A 70 -3.45 -19.65 49.61
N THR A 71 -2.66 -20.64 50.01
CA THR A 71 -1.96 -21.72 49.26
C THR A 71 -2.83 -22.57 48.31
N VAL A 72 -2.28 -22.99 47.15
CA VAL A 72 -2.18 -24.42 46.72
C VAL A 72 -1.32 -24.62 45.45
N THR A 73 -0.59 -25.74 45.44
CA THR A 73 0.34 -26.29 44.42
C THR A 73 -0.19 -26.31 42.97
N LYS A 74 0.63 -26.27 41.91
CA LYS A 74 1.76 -27.18 41.58
C LYS A 74 2.86 -26.57 40.69
N THR A 75 3.98 -27.29 40.62
CA THR A 75 5.22 -26.96 39.90
C THR A 75 5.19 -27.32 38.41
N ASN A 76 5.97 -26.61 37.60
CA ASN A 76 6.80 -27.24 36.57
C ASN A 76 8.16 -26.51 36.46
N LYS A 77 9.23 -27.23 36.12
CA LYS A 77 10.62 -26.81 36.36
C LYS A 77 11.38 -26.56 35.06
N THR A 78 12.31 -25.61 35.10
CA THR A 78 13.25 -25.30 34.00
C THR A 78 14.12 -26.51 33.62
N ARG A 79 14.44 -26.63 32.33
CA ARG A 79 15.26 -27.71 31.75
C ARG A 79 16.68 -27.22 31.40
N PRO A 80 17.70 -27.44 32.24
CA PRO A 80 19.11 -27.30 31.86
C PRO A 80 19.62 -28.51 31.07
N ALA A 81 20.86 -28.44 30.58
CA ALA A 81 21.48 -29.47 29.72
C ALA A 81 22.14 -30.61 30.51
N ALA A 82 22.26 -31.79 29.87
CA ALA A 82 23.03 -32.93 30.38
C ALA A 82 24.54 -32.78 30.11
N ALA A 83 25.37 -33.51 30.87
CA ALA A 83 26.81 -33.24 31.03
C ALA A 83 27.75 -34.13 30.16
N LYS A 84 29.05 -33.77 30.18
CA LYS A 84 30.17 -34.55 29.62
C LYS A 84 30.70 -35.59 30.62
N SER A 85 31.37 -36.64 30.13
CA SER A 85 32.15 -37.63 30.92
C SER A 85 33.68 -37.52 30.70
N LYS A 86 34.47 -38.28 31.49
CA LYS A 86 35.95 -38.24 31.68
C LYS A 86 36.45 -39.61 32.21
N LYS A 87 37.74 -40.01 32.20
CA LYS A 87 38.95 -39.63 31.42
C LYS A 87 40.09 -40.65 31.70
N SER A 88 40.71 -41.20 30.66
CA SER A 88 42.03 -41.86 30.65
C SER A 88 42.68 -41.56 29.29
N ALA A 89 43.97 -41.22 29.12
CA ALA A 89 45.24 -41.74 29.66
C ALA A 89 45.65 -43.09 29.00
N ALA A 90 46.89 -43.30 28.49
CA ALA A 90 48.14 -42.53 28.64
C ALA A 90 49.03 -42.46 27.36
N GLU A 91 50.18 -41.80 27.51
CA GLU A 91 51.52 -41.78 26.82
C GLU A 91 51.79 -42.57 25.51
N GLY A 92 52.79 -42.23 24.66
CA GLY A 92 53.86 -41.20 24.74
C GLY A 92 54.85 -41.27 23.54
N ALA A 93 56.04 -40.64 23.65
CA ALA A 93 57.23 -40.70 22.75
C ALA A 93 57.07 -40.23 21.27
N THR A 94 57.55 -39.06 20.80
CA THR A 94 58.93 -38.59 20.47
C THR A 94 59.60 -39.15 19.20
N GLY A 95 60.06 -38.27 18.29
CA GLY A 95 60.98 -38.58 17.17
C GLY A 95 61.05 -37.45 16.12
N ALA A 96 62.24 -37.13 15.58
CA ALA A 96 62.43 -35.98 14.66
C ALA A 96 63.57 -36.16 13.62
N GLY A 97 63.44 -35.51 12.45
CA GLY A 97 64.47 -35.37 11.41
C GLY A 97 64.60 -36.54 10.40
N ALA A 98 65.41 -36.46 9.33
CA ALA A 98 65.93 -35.30 8.58
C ALA A 98 66.61 -35.72 7.25
N ARG A 99 66.42 -34.95 6.16
CA ARG A 99 67.16 -35.02 4.86
C ARG A 99 67.13 -36.39 4.11
N ALA A 100 67.90 -36.59 3.01
CA ALA A 100 67.58 -36.12 1.64
C ALA A 100 68.47 -36.76 0.52
N LYS A 101 67.95 -36.74 -0.73
CA LYS A 101 68.63 -36.75 -2.07
C LYS A 101 69.00 -38.07 -2.82
N THR A 102 68.41 -38.19 -4.03
CA THR A 102 69.01 -38.60 -5.35
C THR A 102 69.37 -40.08 -5.62
N PRO A 103 69.52 -40.56 -6.91
CA PRO A 103 69.63 -39.80 -8.18
C PRO A 103 68.76 -40.18 -9.42
N ARG A 104 68.42 -39.11 -10.16
CA ARG A 104 68.27 -38.92 -11.63
C ARG A 104 68.32 -40.12 -12.61
N ALA A 105 67.32 -40.16 -13.50
CA ALA A 105 67.45 -40.51 -14.93
C ALA A 105 66.82 -39.42 -15.82
N LYS A 106 67.27 -39.27 -17.08
CA LYS A 106 66.72 -38.30 -18.07
C LYS A 106 65.64 -38.94 -18.96
N LYS A 107 64.68 -38.15 -19.43
CA LYS A 107 64.11 -38.27 -20.79
C LYS A 107 63.75 -36.89 -21.34
N GLU A 108 63.60 -36.79 -22.66
CA GLU A 108 63.72 -35.53 -23.41
C GLU A 108 62.41 -34.73 -23.57
N ALA A 109 62.52 -33.54 -24.16
CA ALA A 109 61.45 -32.56 -24.26
C ALA A 109 60.52 -32.79 -25.46
N ALA A 110 59.24 -32.48 -25.27
CA ALA A 110 58.22 -32.37 -26.32
C ALA A 110 57.74 -30.89 -26.44
N PRO A 111 57.23 -30.45 -27.60
CA PRO A 111 57.10 -29.01 -27.91
C PRO A 111 56.02 -28.28 -27.11
N LYS A 112 56.28 -26.99 -26.84
CA LYS A 112 55.40 -26.10 -26.05
C LYS A 112 54.13 -25.74 -26.84
N LYS A 113 52.97 -26.26 -26.42
CA LYS A 113 51.66 -25.78 -26.89
C LYS A 113 51.42 -24.31 -26.44
N PRO A 114 50.70 -23.48 -27.23
CA PRO A 114 50.45 -22.08 -26.90
C PRO A 114 49.62 -21.93 -25.62
N LYS A 115 49.92 -20.88 -24.83
CA LYS A 115 49.21 -20.58 -23.58
C LYS A 115 47.79 -20.12 -23.89
N LYS A 116 46.77 -20.90 -23.48
CA LYS A 116 45.37 -20.43 -23.47
C LYS A 116 45.24 -19.15 -22.63
N PRO A 117 44.38 -18.19 -23.01
CA PRO A 117 44.14 -16.99 -22.22
C PRO A 117 43.62 -17.35 -20.82
N LYS A 118 44.06 -16.60 -19.80
CA LYS A 118 43.60 -16.83 -18.42
C LYS A 118 42.13 -16.47 -18.32
N ALA A 119 41.30 -17.44 -17.90
CA ALA A 119 39.87 -17.21 -17.66
C ALA A 119 39.66 -16.04 -16.66
N PRO A 120 38.63 -15.20 -16.85
CA PRO A 120 38.37 -14.07 -15.96
C PRO A 120 38.14 -14.56 -14.53
N LYS A 121 38.86 -13.96 -13.57
CA LYS A 121 38.74 -14.30 -12.15
C LYS A 121 37.29 -14.10 -11.70
N LYS A 122 36.60 -15.18 -11.32
CA LYS A 122 35.27 -15.11 -10.71
C LYS A 122 35.37 -14.22 -9.47
N LYS A 123 34.59 -13.13 -9.43
CA LYS A 123 34.54 -12.22 -8.27
C LYS A 123 34.05 -13.03 -7.06
N ALA A 124 34.62 -12.77 -5.88
CA ALA A 124 34.22 -13.46 -4.65
C ALA A 124 32.72 -13.26 -4.39
N PRO A 125 31.98 -14.29 -3.93
CA PRO A 125 30.56 -14.16 -3.64
C PRO A 125 30.33 -13.15 -2.51
N LEU A 126 29.36 -12.25 -2.68
CA LEU A 126 28.99 -11.26 -1.66
C LEU A 126 28.63 -11.96 -0.35
N THR A 127 29.09 -11.41 0.79
CA THR A 127 28.66 -11.88 2.11
C THR A 127 27.16 -11.64 2.30
N ASP A 128 26.48 -12.39 3.16
CA ASP A 128 25.02 -12.29 3.29
C ASP A 128 24.56 -10.93 3.83
N GLU A 129 25.40 -10.23 4.58
CA GLU A 129 25.21 -8.81 4.87
C GLU A 129 25.23 -7.93 3.63
N GLN A 130 26.22 -8.11 2.74
CA GLN A 130 26.31 -7.36 1.49
C GLN A 130 25.09 -7.66 0.59
N LYS A 131 24.67 -8.94 0.52
CA LYS A 131 23.41 -9.34 -0.16
C LYS A 131 22.20 -8.64 0.46
N LYS A 132 22.05 -8.60 1.79
CA LYS A 132 20.95 -7.94 2.51
C LYS A 132 20.94 -6.43 2.31
N LYS A 133 22.10 -5.77 2.44
CA LYS A 133 22.30 -4.33 2.21
C LYS A 133 21.97 -3.94 0.75
N LEU A 134 22.42 -4.74 -0.22
CA LEU A 134 22.11 -4.57 -1.66
C LEU A 134 20.62 -4.80 -1.95
N ARG A 135 19.99 -5.84 -1.39
CA ARG A 135 18.54 -6.08 -1.49
C ARG A 135 17.74 -4.89 -0.95
N ILE A 136 18.11 -4.34 0.20
CA ILE A 136 17.45 -3.15 0.77
C ILE A 136 17.63 -1.93 -0.13
N ARG A 137 18.81 -1.73 -0.75
CA ARG A 137 19.03 -0.65 -1.74
C ARG A 137 18.13 -0.80 -2.96
N LEU A 138 18.08 -1.98 -3.58
CA LEU A 138 17.23 -2.25 -4.75
C LEU A 138 15.73 -2.08 -4.44
N LEU A 139 15.29 -2.50 -3.26
CA LEU A 139 13.91 -2.30 -2.81
C LEU A 139 13.60 -0.82 -2.54
N LYS A 140 14.55 -0.04 -1.98
CA LYS A 140 14.37 1.41 -1.80
C LYS A 140 14.30 2.18 -3.12
N GLN A 141 15.00 1.71 -4.16
CA GLN A 141 14.88 2.24 -5.53
C GLN A 141 13.50 1.92 -6.11
N ARG A 142 13.12 0.63 -6.15
CA ARG A 142 11.79 0.20 -6.62
C ARG A 142 10.62 0.86 -5.90
N ALA A 143 10.75 1.16 -4.61
CA ALA A 143 9.67 1.75 -3.81
C ALA A 143 9.29 3.21 -4.16
N LEU A 144 10.00 3.88 -5.08
CA LEU A 144 9.72 5.24 -5.59
C LEU A 144 9.57 6.34 -4.49
N PHE A 145 10.12 6.13 -3.29
CA PHE A 145 9.92 7.04 -2.14
C PHE A 145 10.37 8.50 -2.33
N LYS A 146 11.23 8.77 -3.32
CA LYS A 146 11.69 10.13 -3.65
C LYS A 146 10.81 10.83 -4.70
N GLU A 147 10.10 10.05 -5.52
CA GLU A 147 9.32 10.54 -6.65
C GLU A 147 7.84 10.71 -6.29
N ASP A 148 7.34 9.88 -5.38
CA ASP A 148 5.95 9.86 -4.89
C ASP A 148 5.53 11.20 -4.22
N PRO A 149 4.65 12.01 -4.84
CA PRO A 149 4.31 13.35 -4.33
C PRO A 149 3.59 13.32 -2.97
N LYS A 150 3.92 14.28 -2.09
CA LYS A 150 3.39 14.37 -0.73
C LYS A 150 1.94 14.85 -0.70
N THR A 151 0.99 13.95 -0.45
CA THR A 151 -0.45 14.28 -0.35
C THR A 151 -0.98 14.55 1.05
N HIS A 152 -0.13 14.65 2.08
CA HIS A 152 -0.61 15.00 3.42
C HIS A 152 -1.33 16.37 3.42
N ARG A 153 -2.50 16.47 4.07
CA ARG A 153 -3.19 17.75 4.24
C ARG A 153 -2.43 18.59 5.25
N VAL A 154 -1.87 19.71 4.79
CA VAL A 154 -1.31 20.74 5.68
C VAL A 154 -2.48 21.43 6.39
N PRO A 155 -2.54 21.51 7.73
CA PRO A 155 -3.64 22.17 8.41
C PRO A 155 -3.54 23.70 8.27
N ALA A 156 -4.67 24.41 8.39
CA ALA A 156 -4.77 25.86 8.19
C ALA A 156 -3.74 26.68 9.00
N TRP A 157 -3.54 26.32 10.27
CA TRP A 157 -2.49 26.86 11.15
C TRP A 157 -1.08 26.71 10.56
N SER A 158 -0.76 25.57 9.95
CA SER A 158 0.55 25.36 9.30
C SER A 158 0.67 26.08 7.97
N ALA A 159 -0.43 26.37 7.25
CA ALA A 159 -0.40 27.27 6.10
C ALA A 159 -0.08 28.71 6.55
N TYR A 160 -0.77 29.21 7.59
CA TYR A 160 -0.49 30.50 8.23
C TYR A 160 0.97 30.61 8.69
N ILE A 161 1.49 29.64 9.46
CA ILE A 161 2.92 29.58 9.83
C ILE A 161 3.81 29.68 8.59
N SER A 162 3.52 28.92 7.53
CA SER A 162 4.39 28.81 6.34
C SER A 162 4.41 30.08 5.48
N GLU A 163 3.53 31.04 5.76
CA GLU A 163 3.55 32.39 5.22
C GLU A 163 4.32 33.29 6.19
N HIS A 164 3.78 33.54 7.39
CA HIS A 164 4.32 34.52 8.34
C HIS A 164 5.73 34.18 8.88
N MET A 165 6.15 32.91 8.89
CA MET A 165 7.54 32.55 9.21
C MET A 165 8.55 33.05 8.18
N LYS A 166 8.16 33.33 6.94
CA LYS A 166 9.09 33.88 5.93
C LYS A 166 9.40 35.35 6.20
N ASP A 167 8.42 36.08 6.71
CA ASP A 167 8.53 37.51 6.99
C ASP A 167 9.29 37.79 8.30
N VAL A 168 9.28 36.81 9.22
CA VAL A 168 9.91 36.92 10.55
C VAL A 168 11.29 36.24 10.63
N LEU A 169 11.55 35.18 9.87
CA LEU A 169 12.82 34.44 9.89
C LEU A 169 13.95 35.23 9.21
N LYS A 170 15.04 35.47 9.94
CA LYS A 170 16.27 36.10 9.42
C LYS A 170 17.37 35.05 9.24
N GLU A 171 18.24 35.31 8.27
CA GLU A 171 19.42 34.47 8.06
C GLU A 171 20.41 34.66 9.23
N GLY A 172 20.82 33.55 9.84
CA GLY A 172 21.63 33.54 11.06
C GLY A 172 20.88 33.37 12.38
N ASP A 173 19.55 33.46 12.44
CA ASP A 173 18.78 33.32 13.70
C ASP A 173 19.02 31.97 14.41
N ASP A 174 19.15 31.95 15.73
CA ASP A 174 19.25 30.70 16.51
C ASP A 174 17.91 29.93 16.63
N ILE A 175 18.01 28.62 16.87
CA ILE A 175 16.91 27.67 17.11
C ILE A 175 16.04 28.06 18.32
N ALA A 176 16.56 28.76 19.33
CA ALA A 176 15.78 29.34 20.42
C ALA A 176 14.92 30.51 19.90
N THR A 177 15.52 31.47 19.20
CA THR A 177 14.83 32.63 18.60
C THR A 177 13.72 32.19 17.63
N ARG A 178 14.03 31.24 16.74
CA ARG A 178 13.04 30.66 15.80
C ARG A 178 11.87 30.01 16.53
N ARG A 179 12.10 29.30 17.65
CA ARG A 179 11.00 28.77 18.50
C ARG A 179 10.20 29.87 19.20
N GLY A 180 10.82 31.00 19.51
CA GLY A 180 10.13 32.21 19.95
C GLY A 180 9.08 32.68 18.94
N TYR A 181 9.43 32.74 17.66
CA TYR A 181 8.51 33.12 16.58
C TYR A 181 7.31 32.16 16.44
N PHE A 182 7.53 30.84 16.56
CA PHE A 182 6.41 29.89 16.61
C PHE A 182 5.44 30.16 17.78
N LYS A 183 5.93 30.68 18.92
CA LYS A 183 5.08 31.03 20.07
C LYS A 183 4.30 32.33 19.84
N THR A 184 4.89 33.35 19.20
CA THR A 184 4.19 34.61 18.89
C THR A 184 3.13 34.43 17.80
N LEU A 185 3.47 33.72 16.71
CA LEU A 185 2.50 33.34 15.67
C LEU A 185 1.32 32.52 16.25
N ALA A 186 1.56 31.72 17.29
CA ALA A 186 0.53 30.91 17.96
C ALA A 186 -0.38 31.71 18.91
N ALA A 187 -0.02 32.94 19.27
CA ALA A 187 -0.94 33.90 19.89
C ALA A 187 -1.79 34.57 18.80
N GLN A 188 -1.14 35.14 17.78
CA GLN A 188 -1.78 35.83 16.66
C GLN A 188 -2.82 34.94 15.93
N TRP A 189 -2.53 33.65 15.71
CA TRP A 189 -3.49 32.71 15.11
C TRP A 189 -4.76 32.48 15.96
N LYS A 190 -4.71 32.67 17.28
CA LYS A 190 -5.91 32.60 18.14
C LYS A 190 -6.75 33.87 17.98
N GLU A 191 -6.06 35.01 17.96
CA GLU A 191 -6.61 36.37 17.84
C GLU A 191 -7.21 36.66 16.44
N LEU A 192 -6.71 36.01 15.39
CA LEU A 192 -7.23 36.06 14.02
C LEU A 192 -8.76 35.88 13.97
N SER A 193 -9.45 36.58 13.06
CA SER A 193 -10.89 36.39 12.89
C SER A 193 -11.23 35.01 12.32
N ASP A 194 -12.46 34.54 12.54
CA ASP A 194 -12.92 33.26 12.00
C ASP A 194 -13.03 33.29 10.46
N ALA A 195 -13.23 34.47 9.86
CA ALA A 195 -13.16 34.68 8.41
C ALA A 195 -11.73 34.45 7.87
N GLU A 196 -10.71 34.93 8.57
CA GLU A 196 -9.30 34.67 8.20
C GLU A 196 -8.92 33.20 8.42
N LYS A 197 -9.32 32.62 9.56
CA LYS A 197 -9.15 31.18 9.83
C LYS A 197 -9.81 30.34 8.72
N ALA A 198 -11.00 30.71 8.25
CA ALA A 198 -11.68 30.06 7.12
C ALA A 198 -10.93 30.25 5.79
N ARG A 199 -10.38 31.44 5.50
CA ARG A 199 -9.48 31.67 4.34
C ARG A 199 -8.27 30.73 4.37
N TYR A 200 -7.63 30.54 5.52
CA TYR A 200 -6.52 29.61 5.67
C TYR A 200 -6.95 28.12 5.61
N GLN A 201 -8.19 27.78 6.00
CA GLN A 201 -8.76 26.45 5.75
C GLN A 201 -8.96 26.21 4.24
N ALA A 202 -9.61 27.13 3.53
CA ALA A 202 -9.78 27.02 2.08
C ALA A 202 -8.44 26.92 1.33
N LYS A 203 -7.41 27.65 1.77
CA LYS A 203 -6.04 27.55 1.23
C LYS A 203 -5.39 26.19 1.51
N ALA A 204 -5.56 25.65 2.72
CA ALA A 204 -5.10 24.32 3.10
C ALA A 204 -5.79 23.19 2.30
N ASP A 205 -7.10 23.31 2.09
CA ASP A 205 -7.89 22.35 1.33
C ASP A 205 -7.56 22.40 -0.17
N LYS A 206 -7.40 23.59 -0.74
CA LYS A 206 -6.89 23.73 -2.11
C LYS A 206 -5.49 23.11 -2.25
N ALA A 207 -4.55 23.43 -1.36
CA ALA A 207 -3.19 22.86 -1.42
C ALA A 207 -3.19 21.33 -1.28
N HIS A 208 -4.14 20.75 -0.52
CA HIS A 208 -4.33 19.31 -0.44
C HIS A 208 -4.91 18.73 -1.75
N GLN A 209 -5.91 19.38 -2.35
CA GLN A 209 -6.47 19.00 -3.65
C GLN A 209 -5.43 19.07 -4.77
N ASP A 210 -4.67 20.17 -4.85
CA ASP A 210 -3.57 20.37 -5.80
C ASP A 210 -2.51 19.26 -5.64
N GLY A 211 -2.17 18.90 -4.39
CA GLY A 211 -1.24 17.80 -4.09
C GLY A 211 -1.78 16.41 -4.49
N VAL A 212 -3.07 16.16 -4.27
CA VAL A 212 -3.75 14.91 -4.69
C VAL A 212 -3.82 14.82 -6.21
N ALA A 213 -4.18 15.90 -6.91
CA ALA A 213 -4.17 15.98 -8.37
C ALA A 213 -2.76 15.78 -8.93
N THR A 214 -1.74 16.39 -8.33
CA THR A 214 -0.32 16.20 -8.69
C THR A 214 0.10 14.73 -8.53
N ARG A 215 -0.31 14.06 -7.45
CA ARG A 215 -0.04 12.63 -7.25
C ARG A 215 -0.79 11.74 -8.25
N ALA A 216 -2.04 12.07 -8.59
CA ALA A 216 -2.80 11.35 -9.60
C ALA A 216 -2.15 11.47 -10.99
N ALA A 217 -1.76 12.69 -11.39
CA ALA A 217 -1.02 12.93 -12.63
C ALA A 217 0.33 12.17 -12.65
N TRP A 218 1.07 12.16 -11.54
CA TRP A 218 2.30 11.38 -11.40
C TRP A 218 2.07 9.86 -11.48
N VAL A 219 0.97 9.33 -10.92
CA VAL A 219 0.61 7.91 -11.10
C VAL A 219 0.35 7.61 -12.58
N LEU A 220 -0.29 8.51 -13.32
CA LEU A 220 -0.52 8.35 -14.76
C LEU A 220 0.77 8.31 -15.59
N THR A 221 1.85 9.00 -15.18
CA THR A 221 3.17 8.92 -15.85
C THR A 221 3.94 7.63 -15.57
N LYS A 222 3.48 6.80 -14.64
CA LYS A 222 4.03 5.47 -14.34
C LYS A 222 3.10 4.38 -14.88
N THR A 223 3.64 3.21 -15.19
CA THR A 223 2.83 2.07 -15.60
C THR A 223 2.22 1.34 -14.39
N PRO A 224 1.08 0.65 -14.54
CA PRO A 224 0.44 -0.06 -13.43
C PRO A 224 1.32 -1.17 -12.82
N MET A 225 2.24 -1.73 -13.61
CA MET A 225 3.18 -2.76 -13.15
C MET A 225 4.33 -2.17 -12.31
N GLU A 226 4.88 -1.01 -12.66
CA GLU A 226 5.87 -0.32 -11.83
C GLU A 226 5.27 0.11 -10.48
N ILE A 227 4.00 0.54 -10.48
CA ILE A 227 3.27 0.89 -9.26
C ILE A 227 3.01 -0.36 -8.39
N GLU A 228 2.73 -1.52 -8.99
CA GLU A 228 2.66 -2.79 -8.24
C GLU A 228 4.04 -3.20 -7.68
N ASP A 229 5.11 -3.11 -8.47
CA ASP A 229 6.48 -3.46 -8.04
C ASP A 229 6.97 -2.53 -6.91
N ALA A 230 6.61 -1.24 -6.97
CA ALA A 230 6.85 -0.26 -5.92
C ALA A 230 6.08 -0.59 -4.64
N ASN A 231 4.80 -0.95 -4.75
CA ASN A 231 3.98 -1.37 -3.61
C ASN A 231 4.51 -2.68 -2.99
N TYR A 232 4.88 -3.67 -3.80
CA TYR A 232 5.54 -4.89 -3.34
C TYR A 232 6.85 -4.57 -2.61
N ALA A 233 7.65 -3.66 -3.14
CA ALA A 233 8.91 -3.23 -2.52
C ALA A 233 8.70 -2.53 -1.16
N ARG A 234 7.67 -1.68 -1.03
CA ARG A 234 7.27 -1.07 0.25
C ARG A 234 6.87 -2.14 1.28
N HIS A 235 6.06 -3.14 0.90
CA HIS A 235 5.73 -4.27 1.77
C HIS A 235 6.95 -5.16 2.10
N ALA A 236 7.88 -5.35 1.17
CA ALA A 236 9.13 -6.09 1.40
C ALA A 236 10.05 -5.37 2.40
N LEU A 237 10.14 -4.04 2.34
CA LEU A 237 10.92 -3.25 3.30
C LEU A 237 10.33 -3.29 4.71
N LYS A 238 8.99 -3.32 4.86
CA LYS A 238 8.35 -3.58 6.17
C LYS A 238 8.66 -4.98 6.70
N ARG A 239 8.58 -6.03 5.86
CA ARG A 239 8.97 -7.40 6.24
C ARG A 239 10.46 -7.52 6.63
N LEU A 240 11.32 -6.63 6.13
CA LEU A 240 12.74 -6.55 6.49
C LEU A 240 13.03 -5.62 7.70
N GLY A 241 12.00 -5.06 8.35
CA GLY A 241 12.16 -4.15 9.49
C GLY A 241 12.66 -2.74 9.14
N VAL A 242 12.75 -2.39 7.85
CA VAL A 242 13.31 -1.11 7.39
C VAL A 242 12.31 0.05 7.49
N THR A 243 11.02 -0.26 7.52
CA THR A 243 9.90 0.71 7.58
C THR A 243 8.76 0.14 8.42
N SER A 244 8.34 0.84 9.48
CA SER A 244 7.24 0.41 10.38
C SER A 244 5.86 0.47 9.70
N VAL A 245 5.60 1.52 8.93
CA VAL A 245 4.36 1.77 8.19
C VAL A 245 4.60 1.58 6.69
N VAL A 246 3.60 1.03 5.99
CA VAL A 246 3.55 0.99 4.53
C VAL A 246 2.48 1.95 4.08
N HIS A 247 2.84 2.87 3.17
CA HIS A 247 1.90 3.75 2.48
C HIS A 247 1.85 3.29 1.02
N PRO A 248 0.79 2.57 0.58
CA PRO A 248 0.66 2.20 -0.82
C PRO A 248 0.50 3.43 -1.73
N ILE A 249 0.86 3.26 -3.00
CA ILE A 249 0.43 4.13 -4.08
C ILE A 249 -0.84 3.50 -4.68
N PRO A 250 -2.00 4.18 -4.66
CA PRO A 250 -3.20 3.69 -5.32
C PRO A 250 -3.10 3.87 -6.84
N ASP A 251 -3.63 2.91 -7.59
CA ASP A 251 -3.80 2.97 -9.05
C ASP A 251 -4.95 2.05 -9.46
N ASP A 252 -6.04 2.65 -9.98
CA ASP A 252 -7.25 1.92 -10.37
C ASP A 252 -7.10 1.19 -11.71
N ARG A 253 -6.05 1.50 -12.50
CA ARG A 253 -5.70 0.78 -13.73
C ARG A 253 -5.12 -0.61 -13.45
N ARG A 254 -4.78 -0.92 -12.19
CA ARG A 254 -4.15 -2.18 -11.81
C ARG A 254 -5.16 -3.34 -11.77
N PRO A 255 -4.93 -4.46 -12.48
CA PRO A 255 -5.79 -5.66 -12.48
C PRO A 255 -6.27 -6.10 -11.09
N LYS A 256 -7.59 -6.20 -10.90
CA LYS A 256 -8.19 -6.58 -9.61
C LYS A 256 -7.82 -8.03 -9.30
N ARG A 257 -7.22 -8.25 -8.12
CA ARG A 257 -6.70 -9.57 -7.69
C ARG A 257 -7.76 -10.65 -7.84
N LEU A 258 -7.31 -11.86 -8.20
CA LEU A 258 -8.16 -13.04 -8.25
C LEU A 258 -8.96 -13.22 -6.96
N ARG A 259 -10.23 -13.59 -7.11
CA ARG A 259 -11.17 -13.90 -6.03
C ARG A 259 -11.15 -15.40 -5.75
N SER A 260 -11.28 -15.79 -4.48
CA SER A 260 -11.40 -17.19 -4.06
C SER A 260 -12.84 -17.69 -4.18
N ALA A 261 -13.02 -19.01 -4.24
CA ALA A 261 -14.35 -19.63 -4.24
C ALA A 261 -15.22 -19.18 -3.07
N PHE A 262 -14.66 -19.16 -1.85
CA PHE A 262 -15.32 -18.63 -0.67
C PHE A 262 -15.77 -17.16 -0.83
N LEU A 263 -14.99 -16.31 -1.52
CA LEU A 263 -15.39 -14.92 -1.77
C LEU A 263 -16.54 -14.82 -2.79
N PHE A 264 -16.61 -15.72 -3.78
CA PHE A 264 -17.78 -15.82 -4.67
C PHE A 264 -19.03 -16.27 -3.90
N PHE A 265 -18.89 -17.26 -3.01
CA PHE A 265 -19.96 -17.70 -2.11
C PHE A 265 -20.44 -16.58 -1.18
N CYS A 266 -19.53 -15.81 -0.57
CA CYS A 266 -19.94 -14.63 0.20
C CYS A 266 -20.64 -13.58 -0.68
N MET A 267 -20.21 -13.39 -1.94
CA MET A 267 -20.82 -12.43 -2.87
C MET A 267 -22.19 -12.87 -3.43
N SER A 268 -22.53 -14.16 -3.41
CA SER A 268 -23.91 -14.62 -3.62
C SER A 268 -24.71 -14.45 -2.33
N ARG A 269 -24.33 -15.16 -1.26
CA ARG A 269 -25.07 -15.22 0.00
C ARG A 269 -25.32 -13.88 0.69
N GLN A 270 -24.40 -12.91 0.61
CA GLN A 270 -24.61 -11.59 1.24
C GLN A 270 -25.80 -10.81 0.65
N LYS A 271 -26.37 -11.26 -0.48
CA LYS A 271 -27.60 -10.71 -1.07
C LYS A 271 -28.88 -11.33 -0.51
N ASP A 272 -28.79 -12.47 0.18
CA ASP A 272 -29.96 -13.15 0.73
C ASP A 272 -30.50 -12.34 1.92
N ASP A 273 -31.82 -12.11 1.98
CA ASP A 273 -32.46 -11.22 2.96
C ASP A 273 -32.16 -11.60 4.43
N MET A 274 -31.79 -12.86 4.70
CA MET A 274 -31.38 -13.34 6.02
C MET A 274 -30.13 -12.64 6.57
N TYR A 275 -29.32 -11.98 5.73
CA TYR A 275 -28.17 -11.17 6.14
C TYR A 275 -28.43 -9.66 6.09
N ALA A 276 -29.61 -9.22 5.63
CA ALA A 276 -29.97 -7.81 5.61
C ALA A 276 -29.99 -7.22 7.03
N GLY A 277 -29.47 -6.00 7.18
CA GLY A 277 -29.43 -5.28 8.46
C GLY A 277 -28.48 -5.84 9.55
N LYS A 278 -27.96 -7.06 9.39
CA LYS A 278 -27.00 -7.66 10.34
C LYS A 278 -25.62 -6.97 10.26
N PRO A 279 -24.85 -6.91 11.36
CA PRO A 279 -23.50 -6.36 11.32
C PRO A 279 -22.56 -7.34 10.58
N LEU A 280 -21.69 -6.80 9.73
CA LEU A 280 -20.72 -7.56 8.91
C LEU A 280 -19.93 -8.66 9.66
N PRO A 281 -19.43 -8.48 10.90
CA PRO A 281 -18.73 -9.56 11.61
C PRO A 281 -19.61 -10.75 12.04
N GLU A 282 -20.94 -10.61 12.12
CA GLU A 282 -21.85 -11.74 12.34
C GLU A 282 -22.12 -12.48 11.04
N ILE A 283 -22.42 -11.74 9.96
CA ILE A 283 -22.56 -12.27 8.60
C ILE A 283 -21.32 -13.10 8.23
N ALA A 284 -20.12 -12.55 8.44
CA ALA A 284 -18.87 -13.22 8.12
C ALA A 284 -18.61 -14.51 8.92
N LYS A 285 -19.16 -14.65 10.14
CA LYS A 285 -19.10 -15.90 10.91
C LYS A 285 -20.04 -16.95 10.34
N ALA A 286 -21.32 -16.60 10.15
CA ALA A 286 -22.33 -17.51 9.63
C ALA A 286 -21.93 -18.07 8.25
N LEU A 287 -21.43 -17.21 7.35
CA LEU A 287 -20.90 -17.64 6.05
C LEU A 287 -19.66 -18.54 6.15
N ALA A 288 -18.77 -18.28 7.11
CA ALA A 288 -17.58 -19.11 7.35
C ALA A 288 -17.89 -20.44 8.07
N GLU A 289 -19.09 -20.59 8.62
CA GLU A 289 -19.62 -21.85 9.18
C GLU A 289 -20.37 -22.63 8.12
N GLU A 290 -21.28 -21.99 7.36
CA GLU A 290 -21.97 -22.60 6.22
C GLU A 290 -20.96 -23.18 5.19
N TRP A 291 -19.96 -22.40 4.78
CA TRP A 291 -18.93 -22.86 3.83
C TRP A 291 -18.11 -24.07 4.31
N LYS A 292 -18.00 -24.30 5.62
CA LYS A 292 -17.35 -25.51 6.17
C LYS A 292 -18.28 -26.71 6.10
N SER A 293 -19.57 -26.50 6.37
CA SER A 293 -20.61 -27.53 6.41
C SER A 293 -21.10 -27.95 5.03
N MET A 294 -20.92 -27.11 4.00
CA MET A 294 -21.16 -27.48 2.60
C MET A 294 -20.30 -28.68 2.19
N ASP A 295 -20.85 -29.54 1.34
CA ASP A 295 -20.12 -30.60 0.66
C ASP A 295 -19.32 -30.03 -0.52
N ASP A 296 -18.52 -30.88 -1.16
CA ASP A 296 -17.68 -30.42 -2.27
C ASP A 296 -18.47 -30.22 -3.58
N ALA A 297 -19.64 -30.87 -3.76
CA ALA A 297 -20.50 -30.61 -4.90
C ALA A 297 -21.17 -29.23 -4.82
N ALA A 298 -21.67 -28.81 -3.64
CA ALA A 298 -22.19 -27.45 -3.47
C ALA A 298 -21.09 -26.37 -3.53
N LYS A 299 -19.83 -26.71 -3.23
CA LYS A 299 -18.67 -25.82 -3.42
C LYS A 299 -18.24 -25.70 -4.88
N GLN A 300 -18.39 -26.75 -5.69
CA GLN A 300 -17.90 -26.82 -7.07
C GLN A 300 -18.25 -25.59 -7.93
N PRO A 301 -19.50 -25.09 -8.03
CA PRO A 301 -19.80 -23.90 -8.85
C PRO A 301 -19.02 -22.65 -8.41
N TYR A 302 -18.63 -22.55 -7.13
CA TYR A 302 -17.78 -21.46 -6.63
C TYR A 302 -16.30 -21.69 -6.95
N VAL A 303 -15.84 -22.94 -7.02
CA VAL A 303 -14.51 -23.31 -7.50
C VAL A 303 -14.36 -22.99 -8.99
N ASP A 304 -15.37 -23.30 -9.81
CA ASP A 304 -15.38 -23.00 -11.25
C ASP A 304 -15.35 -21.49 -11.50
N ASN A 305 -16.18 -20.71 -10.79
CA ASN A 305 -16.13 -19.24 -10.83
C ASN A 305 -14.75 -18.68 -10.41
N ALA A 306 -14.07 -19.31 -9.45
CA ALA A 306 -12.71 -18.92 -9.06
C ALA A 306 -11.63 -19.32 -10.08
N ALA A 307 -11.83 -20.39 -10.86
CA ALA A 307 -10.98 -20.74 -11.99
C ALA A 307 -11.10 -19.69 -13.11
N VAL A 308 -12.33 -19.30 -13.48
CA VAL A 308 -12.59 -18.26 -14.49
C VAL A 308 -12.04 -16.89 -14.03
N ASP A 309 -12.18 -16.53 -12.75
CA ASP A 309 -11.63 -15.25 -12.24
C ASP A 309 -10.09 -15.25 -12.15
N LYS A 310 -9.48 -16.41 -11.93
CA LYS A 310 -8.03 -16.61 -12.01
C LYS A 310 -7.55 -16.44 -13.45
N GLU A 311 -8.27 -16.95 -14.45
CA GLU A 311 -7.94 -16.76 -15.87
C GLU A 311 -8.09 -15.29 -16.29
N ARG A 312 -9.21 -14.64 -15.92
CA ARG A 312 -9.40 -13.18 -16.04
C ARG A 312 -8.23 -12.39 -15.45
N TYR A 313 -7.83 -12.70 -14.22
CA TYR A 313 -6.72 -12.01 -13.56
C TYR A 313 -5.37 -12.26 -14.24
N LEU A 314 -5.15 -13.44 -14.80
CA LEU A 314 -3.94 -13.76 -15.54
C LEU A 314 -3.89 -13.04 -16.90
N SER A 315 -5.00 -12.96 -17.63
CA SER A 315 -5.07 -12.23 -18.90
C SER A 315 -5.00 -10.70 -18.72
N GLU A 316 -5.73 -10.14 -17.76
CA GLU A 316 -5.61 -8.71 -17.38
C GLU A 316 -4.17 -8.35 -17.00
N ARG A 317 -3.49 -9.19 -16.20
CA ARG A 317 -2.10 -8.94 -15.78
C ARG A 317 -1.10 -9.16 -16.92
N ALA A 318 -1.34 -10.10 -17.82
CA ALA A 318 -0.53 -10.28 -19.02
C ALA A 318 -0.65 -9.06 -19.95
N ALA A 319 -1.85 -8.54 -20.17
CA ALA A 319 -2.10 -7.33 -20.94
C ALA A 319 -1.42 -6.09 -20.31
N ALA A 320 -1.55 -5.92 -18.98
CA ALA A 320 -0.90 -4.83 -18.25
C ALA A 320 0.65 -4.93 -18.27
N ALA A 321 1.21 -6.15 -18.32
CA ALA A 321 2.65 -6.37 -18.47
C ALA A 321 3.13 -6.14 -19.92
N ALA A 322 2.33 -6.54 -20.92
CA ALA A 322 2.62 -6.26 -22.33
C ALA A 322 2.63 -4.75 -22.60
N ALA A 323 1.65 -4.01 -22.08
CA ALA A 323 1.56 -2.55 -22.20
C ALA A 323 2.74 -1.80 -21.53
N HIS A 324 3.36 -2.38 -20.50
CA HIS A 324 4.60 -1.87 -19.91
C HIS A 324 5.84 -2.22 -20.76
N ALA A 325 5.86 -3.37 -21.44
CA ALA A 325 6.98 -3.78 -22.30
C ALA A 325 7.03 -3.02 -23.65
N THR A 326 5.97 -2.27 -23.99
CA THR A 326 5.86 -1.47 -25.22
C THR A 326 6.00 0.04 -25.01
N ALA A 327 6.34 0.48 -23.79
CA ALA A 327 6.39 1.89 -23.39
C ALA A 327 7.79 2.32 -22.92
#